data_AF-A0A258DGZ5-F1
#
_entry.id   AF-A0A258DGZ5-F1
#
_cell.length_a   1.000
_cell.length_b   1.000
_cell.length_c   1.000
_cell.angle_alpha   90.00
_cell.angle_beta   90.00
_cell.angle_gamma   90.00
#
_symmetry.space_group_name_H-M   'P 1'
#
loop_
_entity.id
_entity.type
_entity.pdbx_description
1 polymer ?
#
loop_
_entity_poly.entity_id
_entity_poly.type
_entity_poly.pdbx_seq_one_letter_code
_entity_poly.pdbx_strand_id
1 'polypeptide(L)' 'TCDSVAARMGEVMQEVGGDGFLFSMPNVNRRTLAEIEDGLVPALQDRGLVRKAYEHKQFRENLLAY' A
#
# COMPACT_ATOMS: atom_id res chain seq x y z
N THR A 1 -13.80 -5.01 -5.68
CA THR A 1 -12.65 -5.48 -6.48
C THR A 1 -11.39 -4.83 -5.94
N CYS A 2 -10.19 -5.29 -6.29
CA CYS A 2 -8.95 -4.63 -5.82
C CYS A 2 -8.91 -3.15 -6.24
N ASP A 3 -9.40 -2.83 -7.43
CA ASP A 3 -9.54 -1.44 -7.91
C ASP A 3 -10.46 -0.57 -7.04
N SER A 4 -11.58 -1.11 -6.55
CA SER A 4 -12.47 -0.34 -5.69
C SER A 4 -11.83 -0.09 -4.32
N VAL A 5 -11.09 -1.07 -3.80
CA VAL A 5 -10.35 -0.94 -2.53
C VAL A 5 -9.23 0.09 -2.67
N ALA A 6 -8.43 0.01 -3.73
CA ALA A 6 -7.40 1.00 -4.02
C ALA A 6 -7.96 2.43 -4.15
N ALA A 7 -9.22 2.58 -4.59
CA ALA A 7 -9.83 3.91 -4.80
C ALA A 7 -10.12 4.51 -3.45
N ARG A 8 -10.77 3.69 -2.62
CA ARG A 8 -11.13 4.06 -1.28
C ARG A 8 -9.91 4.37 -0.41
N MET A 9 -8.83 3.60 -0.55
CA MET A 9 -7.58 3.87 0.17
C MET A 9 -7.00 5.24 -0.21
N GLY A 10 -7.05 5.62 -1.49
CA GLY A 10 -6.61 6.94 -1.96
C GLY A 10 -7.47 8.07 -1.39
N GLU A 11 -8.80 7.94 -1.47
CA GLU A 11 -9.76 8.91 -0.91
C GLU A 11 -9.53 9.13 0.59
N VAL A 12 -9.44 8.04 1.36
CA VAL A 12 -9.22 8.10 2.81
C VAL A 12 -7.87 8.75 3.13
N MET A 13 -6.82 8.46 2.36
CA MET A 13 -5.51 9.06 2.60
C MET A 13 -5.54 10.58 2.36
N GLN A 14 -6.25 11.05 1.34
CA GLN A 14 -6.43 12.47 1.06
C GLN A 14 -7.26 13.17 2.14
N GLU A 15 -8.27 12.51 2.68
CA GLU A 15 -9.14 13.06 3.72
C GLU A 15 -8.44 13.14 5.09
N VAL A 16 -7.70 12.10 5.46
CA VAL A 16 -7.07 11.96 6.78
C VAL A 16 -5.69 12.63 6.82
N GLY A 17 -5.00 12.75 5.69
CA GLY A 17 -3.63 13.28 5.62
C GLY A 17 -2.60 12.35 6.27
N GLY A 18 -2.81 11.03 6.18
CA GLY A 18 -1.88 10.03 6.73
C GLY A 18 -0.72 9.69 5.80
N ASP A 19 0.32 9.07 6.35
CA ASP A 19 1.53 8.66 5.61
C ASP A 19 1.50 7.17 5.17
N GLY A 20 0.48 6.42 5.58
CA GLY A 20 0.41 4.99 5.30
C GLY A 20 -0.70 4.25 6.03
N PHE A 21 -0.83 2.96 5.73
CA PHE A 21 -1.78 2.05 6.37
C PHE A 21 -1.04 0.95 7.14
N LEU A 22 -1.64 0.53 8.26
CA LEU A 22 -1.26 -0.71 8.95
C LEU A 22 -2.28 -1.80 8.61
N PHE A 23 -1.82 -2.89 8.01
CA PHE A 23 -2.67 -4.06 7.77
C PHE A 23 -2.86 -4.84 9.07
N SER A 24 -4.02 -4.71 9.69
CA SER A 24 -4.43 -5.52 10.85
C SER A 24 -5.41 -6.59 10.39
N MET A 25 -4.91 -7.82 10.22
CA MET A 25 -5.73 -8.98 9.88
C MET A 25 -5.63 -10.01 11.01
N PRO A 26 -6.75 -10.60 11.46
CA PRO A 26 -6.73 -11.57 12.56
C PRO A 26 -5.93 -12.83 12.25
N ASN A 27 -5.74 -13.17 10.96
CA ASN A 27 -4.96 -14.32 10.50
C ASN A 27 -4.02 -13.92 9.35
N VAL A 28 -2.95 -13.18 9.64
CA VAL A 28 -1.88 -12.91 8.66
C VAL A 28 -1.19 -14.22 8.32
N ASN A 29 -1.39 -14.70 7.09
CA ASN A 29 -0.73 -15.89 6.55
C ASN A 29 -0.23 -15.63 5.12
N ARG A 30 0.52 -16.58 4.56
CA ARG A 30 1.13 -16.42 3.23
C ARG A 30 0.09 -16.19 2.12
N ARG A 31 -1.11 -16.76 2.24
CA ARG A 31 -2.18 -16.59 1.26
C ARG A 31 -2.75 -15.17 1.31
N THR A 32 -3.04 -14.66 2.51
CA THR A 32 -3.54 -13.28 2.65
C THR A 32 -2.52 -12.25 2.17
N LEU A 33 -1.22 -12.52 2.36
CA LEU A 33 -0.16 -11.67 1.81
C LEU A 33 -0.13 -11.75 0.28
N ALA A 34 -0.18 -12.94 -0.31
CA ALA A 34 -0.20 -13.11 -1.76
C ALA A 34 -1.41 -12.41 -2.42
N GLU A 35 -2.60 -12.47 -1.80
CA GLU A 35 -3.79 -11.78 -2.30
C GLU A 35 -3.61 -10.24 -2.32
N ILE A 36 -2.88 -9.69 -1.35
CA ILE A 36 -2.55 -8.25 -1.31
C ILE A 36 -1.46 -7.93 -2.34
N GLU A 37 -0.38 -8.70 -2.37
CA GLU A 37 0.78 -8.48 -3.23
C GLU A 37 0.44 -8.62 -4.72
N ASP A 38 -0.34 -9.63 -5.10
CA ASP A 38 -0.68 -9.91 -6.51
C ASP A 38 -1.93 -9.16 -6.97
N GLY A 39 -2.79 -8.74 -6.04
CA GLY A 39 -4.08 -8.13 -6.34
C GLY A 39 -4.15 -6.63 -6.05
N LEU A 40 -3.90 -6.24 -4.79
CA LEU A 40 -4.11 -4.88 -4.33
C LEU A 40 -2.93 -3.95 -4.67
N VAL A 41 -1.70 -4.43 -4.50
CA VAL A 41 -0.49 -3.63 -4.76
C VAL A 41 -0.43 -3.14 -6.22
N PRO A 42 -0.68 -3.96 -7.26
CA PRO A 42 -0.68 -3.47 -8.64
C PRO A 42 -1.72 -2.37 -8.87
N ALA A 43 -2.94 -2.53 -8.35
CA ALA A 43 -4.00 -1.53 -8.47
C ALA A 43 -3.65 -0.19 -7.78
N LEU A 44 -2.91 -0.25 -6.67
CA LEU A 44 -2.37 0.95 -6.00
C LEU A 44 -1.22 1.58 -6.80
N GLN A 45 -0.34 0.76 -7.41
CA GLN A 45 0.78 1.23 -8.23
C GLN A 45 0.32 1.91 -9.52
N ASP A 46 -0.71 1.39 -10.18
CA ASP A 46 -1.32 1.99 -11.37
C ASP A 46 -1.88 3.38 -11.10
N ARG A 47 -2.22 3.65 -9.84
CA ARG A 47 -2.73 4.95 -9.36
C ARG A 47 -1.67 5.84 -8.73
N GLY A 48 -0.42 5.39 -8.69
CA GLY A 48 0.68 6.12 -8.06
C GLY A 48 0.54 6.26 -6.54
N LEU A 49 -0.27 5.42 -5.89
CA LEU A 49 -0.52 5.49 -4.44
C LEU A 49 0.54 4.73 -3.63
N VAL A 50 1.34 3.87 -4.26
CA VAL A 50 2.44 3.16 -3.63
C VAL A 50 3.66 3.08 -4.56
N ARG A 51 4.84 2.96 -3.96
CA ARG A 51 6.11 2.82 -4.67
C ARG A 51 6.18 1.54 -5.52
N LYS A 52 6.95 1.60 -6.61
CA LYS A 52 7.25 0.44 -7.48
C LYS A 52 8.57 -0.25 -7.14
N ALA A 53 9.48 0.45 -6.47
CA ALA A 53 10.77 -0.08 -6.03
C ALA A 53 11.24 0.64 -4.76
N TYR A 54 12.23 0.07 -4.09
CA TYR A 54 12.98 0.74 -3.03
C TYR A 54 14.18 1.46 -3.62
N GLU A 55 14.30 2.76 -3.38
CA GLU A 55 15.37 3.59 -3.95
C GLU A 55 16.58 3.68 -3.03
N HIS A 56 16.38 3.44 -1.74
CA HIS A 56 17.41 3.58 -0.72
C HIS A 56 17.67 2.27 0.03
N LYS A 57 18.85 2.18 0.65
CA LYS A 57 19.25 0.99 1.41
C LYS A 57 18.68 0.98 2.82
N GLN A 58 18.54 2.16 3.43
CA GLN A 58 18.10 2.25 4.81
C GLN A 58 16.61 2.51 4.90
N PHE A 59 15.98 1.96 5.94
CA PHE A 59 14.56 2.12 6.18
C PHE A 59 14.16 3.59 6.34
N ARG A 60 14.94 4.36 7.12
CA ARG A 60 14.71 5.79 7.35
C ARG A 60 14.66 6.59 6.04
N GLU A 61 15.57 6.31 5.12
CA GLU A 61 15.65 7.01 3.83
C GLU A 61 14.42 6.72 2.98
N ASN A 62 13.98 5.45 2.92
CA ASN A 62 12.77 5.08 2.19
C ASN A 62 11.48 5.66 2.80
N LEU A 63 11.45 5.98 4.11
CA LEU A 63 10.32 6.64 4.74
C LEU A 63 10.22 8.13 4.41
N LEU A 64 11.36 8.80 4.18
CA LEU A 64 11.42 10.25 3.93
C LEU A 64 11.31 10.61 2.45
N ALA A 65 11.08 9.65 1.56
CA ALA A 65 11.04 9.85 0.12
C ALA A 65 9.67 10.27 -0.44
N TYR A 66 8.64 10.41 0.42
CA TYR A 66 7.24 10.64 0.02
C TYR A 66 6.58 11.72 0.87
#